data_AF-A0A836TUL8-F1
#
_entry.id   AF-A0A836TUL8-F1
#
_cell.length_a   1.000
_cell.length_b   1.000
_cell.length_c   1.000
_cell.angle_alpha   90.00
_cell.angle_beta   90.00
_cell.angle_gamma   90.00
#
_symmetry.space_group_name_H-M   'P 1'
#
loop_
_entity.id
_entity.type
_entity.pdbx_description
1 polymer ?
#
loop_
_entity_poly.entity_id
_entity_poly.type
_entity_poly.pdbx_seq_one_letter_code
_entity_poly.pdbx_strand_id
1 'polypeptide(L)'
;MVVDDFGRVINPMLIAGQVHGGIVQGVGQVLLEQCIYDDESGQLVTGSFMDYTMPRADDFPSFGLSFNEILCTTNPMGIKGAGEAGTVGALGCTMNAIVDAL
;
A
#
# COMPACT_ATOMS: atom_id res chain seq x y z
N MET A 1 -3.04 0.72 13.16
CA MET A 1 -2.38 -0.60 13.18
C MET A 1 -2.92 -1.39 12.02
N VAL A 2 -2.06 -2.05 11.24
CA VAL A 2 -2.44 -2.89 10.09
C VAL A 2 -2.19 -4.35 10.45
N VAL A 3 -3.13 -5.23 10.06
CA VAL A 3 -3.08 -6.65 10.38
C VAL A 3 -3.28 -7.47 9.12
N ASP A 4 -2.30 -8.30 8.79
CA ASP A 4 -2.30 -9.15 7.60
C ASP A 4 -2.13 -10.63 7.95
N ASP A 5 -2.56 -11.51 7.04
CA ASP A 5 -2.41 -12.95 7.15
C ASP A 5 -1.72 -13.51 5.89
N PHE A 6 -0.44 -13.86 6.04
CA PHE A 6 0.38 -14.45 4.98
C PHE A 6 0.52 -15.97 5.10
N GLY A 7 -0.33 -16.62 5.89
CA GLY A 7 -0.06 -17.96 6.36
C GLY A 7 1.21 -18.00 7.18
N ARG A 8 2.12 -18.93 6.90
CA ARG A 8 3.42 -18.98 7.57
C ARG A 8 4.32 -17.83 7.11
N VAL A 9 4.72 -16.96 8.05
CA VAL A 9 5.69 -15.90 7.75
C VAL A 9 7.10 -16.47 7.70
N ILE A 10 7.72 -16.47 6.51
CA ILE A 10 9.08 -16.99 6.34
C ILE A 10 10.13 -16.02 6.89
N ASN A 11 10.01 -14.73 6.55
CA ASN A 11 10.94 -13.69 6.97
C ASN A 11 10.14 -12.44 7.41
N PRO A 12 9.98 -12.23 8.73
CA PRO A 12 9.21 -11.11 9.26
C PRO A 12 9.75 -9.74 8.85
N MET A 13 11.07 -9.59 8.70
CA MET A 13 11.68 -8.31 8.32
C MET A 13 11.31 -7.94 6.88
N LEU A 14 11.42 -8.89 5.94
CA LEU A 14 11.05 -8.65 4.55
C LEU A 14 9.56 -8.38 4.38
N ILE A 15 8.71 -9.12 5.08
CA ILE A 15 7.25 -8.91 5.05
C ILE A 15 6.89 -7.55 5.65
N ALA A 16 7.51 -7.14 6.76
CA ALA A 16 7.29 -5.82 7.33
C ALA A 16 7.68 -4.70 6.34
N GLY A 17 8.81 -4.85 5.63
CA GLY A 17 9.21 -3.91 4.57
C GLY A 17 8.22 -3.85 3.42
N GLN A 18 7.70 -4.99 2.96
CA GLN A 18 6.67 -5.06 1.91
C GLN A 18 5.39 -4.37 2.33
N VAL A 19 4.85 -4.71 3.50
CA VAL A 19 3.61 -4.11 4.02
C VAL A 19 3.78 -2.61 4.24
N HIS A 20 4.93 -2.18 4.77
CA HIS A 20 5.22 -0.76 4.97
C HIS A 20 5.23 0.00 3.63
N GLY A 21 5.91 -0.52 2.61
CA GLY A 21 5.92 0.07 1.27
C GLY A 21 4.53 0.10 0.64
N GLY A 22 3.77 -1.01 0.75
CA GLY A 22 2.44 -1.10 0.17
C GLY A 22 1.43 -0.16 0.83
N ILE A 23 1.47 0.00 2.15
CA ILE A 23 0.64 0.99 2.85
C ILE A 23 0.92 2.40 2.32
N VAL A 24 2.20 2.79 2.26
CA VAL A 24 2.61 4.11 1.78
C VAL A 24 2.18 4.32 0.32
N GLN A 25 2.34 3.31 -0.54
CA GLN A 25 1.87 3.35 -1.92
C GLN A 25 0.35 3.50 -2.02
N GLY A 26 -0.42 2.70 -1.27
CA GLY A 26 -1.89 2.73 -1.37
C GLY A 26 -2.49 4.03 -0.82
N VAL A 27 -1.96 4.56 0.28
CA VAL A 27 -2.37 5.88 0.81
C VAL A 27 -1.89 7.01 -0.11
N GLY A 28 -0.66 6.91 -0.63
CA GLY A 28 -0.10 7.87 -1.59
C GLY A 28 -0.96 8.01 -2.84
N GLN A 29 -1.45 6.88 -3.37
CA GLN A 29 -2.41 6.87 -4.48
C GLN A 29 -3.73 7.59 -4.18
N VAL A 30 -4.18 7.66 -2.93
CA VAL A 30 -5.41 8.37 -2.56
C VAL A 30 -5.17 9.86 -2.37
N LEU A 31 -4.04 10.23 -1.76
CA LEU A 31 -3.83 11.58 -1.22
C LEU A 31 -2.84 12.44 -2.02
N LEU A 32 -1.93 11.83 -2.77
CA LEU A 32 -0.73 12.50 -3.30
C LEU A 32 -0.54 12.29 -4.81
N GLU A 33 -0.68 11.05 -5.27
CA GLU A 33 -0.28 10.63 -6.61
C GLU A 33 -1.40 10.84 -7.64
N GLN A 34 -1.09 11.42 -8.80
CA GLN A 34 -2.04 11.59 -9.90
C GLN A 34 -1.35 11.62 -11.27
N CYS A 35 -1.81 10.79 -12.21
CA CYS A 35 -1.43 10.87 -13.62
C CYS A 35 -2.39 11.79 -14.37
N ILE A 36 -1.90 12.93 -14.85
CA ILE A 36 -2.68 13.92 -15.59
C ILE A 36 -2.16 13.98 -17.01
N TYR A 37 -3.06 13.78 -17.96
CA TYR A 37 -2.77 13.90 -19.39
C TYR A 37 -3.40 15.20 -19.90
N ASP A 38 -2.69 15.89 -20.78
CA ASP A 38 -3.23 17.02 -21.53
C ASP A 38 -4.27 16.52 -22.54
N ASP A 39 -5.47 17.12 -22.52
CA ASP A 39 -6.64 16.64 -23.27
C ASP A 39 -6.47 16.74 -24.79
N GLU A 40 -5.70 17.72 -25.28
CA GLU A 40 -5.51 17.95 -26.71
C GLU A 40 -4.36 17.11 -27.29
N SER A 41 -3.21 17.11 -26.62
CA SER A 41 -1.98 16.47 -27.10
C SER A 41 -1.81 15.03 -26.63
N GLY A 42 -2.51 14.62 -25.56
CA GLY A 42 -2.33 13.32 -24.90
C GLY A 42 -1.01 13.20 -24.13
N GLN A 43 -0.29 14.30 -23.92
CA GLN A 43 0.97 14.31 -23.20
C GLN A 43 0.75 14.10 -21.69
N LEU A 44 1.52 13.21 -21.05
CA LEU A 44 1.56 13.12 -19.59
C LEU A 44 2.27 14.37 -19.03
N VAL A 45 1.53 15.23 -18.33
CA VAL A 45 2.07 16.47 -17.75
C VAL A 45 2.59 16.26 -16.32
N THR A 46 2.15 15.19 -15.63
CA THR A 46 2.71 14.77 -14.34
C THR A 46 3.82 13.71 -14.49
N GLY A 47 4.70 13.88 -15.49
CA GLY A 47 5.74 12.90 -15.84
C GLY A 47 7.03 12.96 -15.01
N SER A 48 7.08 13.81 -13.98
CA SER A 48 8.27 14.03 -13.14
C SER A 48 7.88 14.13 -11.67
N PHE A 49 8.82 13.92 -10.74
CA PHE A 49 8.56 14.12 -9.30
C PHE A 49 8.34 15.59 -8.88
N MET A 50 8.47 16.54 -9.80
CA MET A 50 8.04 17.93 -9.56
C MET A 50 6.51 18.05 -9.64
N ASP A 51 5.87 17.18 -10.41
CA ASP A 51 4.46 17.26 -10.80
C ASP A 51 3.66 16.05 -10.29
N TYR A 52 4.32 14.90 -10.12
CA TYR A 52 3.82 13.69 -9.48
C TYR A 52 4.36 13.61 -8.05
N THR A 53 3.47 13.75 -7.06
CA THR A 53 3.86 13.79 -5.66
C THR A 53 4.22 12.40 -5.14
N MET A 54 5.50 12.03 -5.25
CA MET A 54 6.03 10.80 -4.67
C MET A 54 6.00 10.88 -3.13
N PRO A 55 5.35 9.92 -2.43
CA PRO A 55 5.32 9.85 -0.98
C PRO A 55 6.71 9.95 -0.31
N ARG A 56 6.81 10.76 0.74
CA ARG A 56 8.01 10.98 1.55
C ARG A 56 7.79 10.56 3.00
N ALA A 57 8.88 10.46 3.75
CA ALA A 57 8.85 9.99 5.13
C ALA A 57 8.03 10.91 6.06
N ASP A 58 8.01 12.22 5.80
CA ASP A 58 7.28 13.22 6.57
C ASP A 58 5.81 13.38 6.17
N ASP A 59 5.38 12.77 5.06
CA ASP A 59 3.97 12.71 4.67
C ASP A 59 3.17 11.71 5.53
N PHE A 60 3.86 10.81 6.26
CA PHE A 60 3.24 9.67 6.93
C PHE A 60 3.51 9.65 8.45
N PRO A 61 2.51 9.29 9.27
CA PRO A 61 2.75 8.94 10.66
C PRO A 61 3.45 7.57 10.74
N SER A 62 4.07 7.28 11.88
CA SER A 62 4.46 5.90 12.20
C SER A 62 3.23 5.03 12.41
N PHE A 63 3.24 3.79 11.89
CA PHE A 63 2.14 2.84 12.05
C PHE A 63 2.65 1.45 12.46
N GLY A 64 1.87 0.80 13.34
CA GLY A 64 2.14 -0.55 13.80
C GLY A 64 1.64 -1.62 12.83
N LEU A 65 2.41 -2.70 12.70
CA LEU A 65 2.10 -3.89 11.90
C LEU A 65 1.94 -5.11 12.80
N SER A 66 1.00 -5.99 12.48
CA SER A 66 0.84 -7.30 13.12
C SER A 66 0.50 -8.35 12.09
N PHE A 67 0.90 -9.60 12.33
CA PHE A 67 0.63 -10.72 11.44
C PHE A 67 -0.19 -11.78 12.16
N ASN A 68 -1.28 -12.23 11.54
CA ASN A 68 -2.12 -13.31 12.02
C ASN A 68 -1.90 -14.54 11.14
N GLU A 69 -1.05 -15.46 11.59
CA GLU A 69 -0.64 -16.62 10.78
C GLU A 69 -1.71 -17.72 10.74
N ILE A 70 -2.54 -17.72 9.68
CA ILE A 70 -3.47 -18.83 9.41
C ILE A 70 -2.93 -19.66 8.25
N LEU A 71 -2.37 -20.84 8.56
CA LEU A 71 -1.70 -21.69 7.59
C LEU A 71 -2.58 -22.01 6.38
N CYS A 72 -2.00 -21.87 5.19
CA CYS A 72 -2.65 -22.25 3.95
C CYS A 72 -2.75 -23.78 3.83
N THR A 73 -3.89 -24.33 3.41
CA THR A 73 -4.08 -25.78 3.24
C THR A 73 -3.75 -26.27 1.83
N THR A 74 -3.54 -25.37 0.87
CA THR A 74 -3.37 -25.69 -0.55
C THR A 74 -1.92 -25.87 -0.98
N ASN A 75 -0.96 -25.55 -0.10
CA ASN A 75 0.46 -25.78 -0.35
C ASN A 75 1.16 -26.36 0.89
N PRO A 76 2.18 -27.23 0.73
CA PRO A 76 2.84 -27.90 1.86
C PRO A 76 3.52 -26.97 2.84
N MET A 77 3.88 -25.76 2.40
CA MET A 77 4.60 -24.77 3.21
C MET A 77 3.65 -23.94 4.10
N GLY A 78 2.34 -23.99 3.84
CA GLY A 78 1.35 -23.21 4.57
C GLY A 78 1.42 -21.70 4.33
N ILE A 79 2.04 -21.25 3.24
CA ILE A 79 2.32 -19.83 2.93
C ILE A 79 1.25 -19.22 2.02
N LYS A 80 1.12 -17.90 2.03
CA LYS A 80 0.30 -17.10 1.09
C LYS A 80 1.17 -16.01 0.46
N GLY A 81 0.71 -15.46 -0.65
CA GLY A 81 1.39 -14.34 -1.32
C GLY A 81 1.33 -13.05 -0.50
N ALA A 82 2.38 -12.23 -0.58
CA ALA A 82 2.50 -10.96 0.15
C ALA A 82 2.94 -9.79 -0.75
N GLY A 83 3.04 -9.99 -2.08
CA GLY A 83 3.63 -8.98 -2.97
C GLY A 83 2.79 -7.70 -3.14
N GLU A 84 1.48 -7.79 -2.92
CA GLU A 84 0.55 -6.65 -2.97
C GLU A 84 0.05 -6.27 -1.57
N ALA A 85 0.71 -6.81 -0.54
CA ALA A 85 0.35 -6.58 0.84
C ALA A 85 0.44 -5.10 1.21
N GLY A 86 -0.47 -4.63 2.06
CA GLY A 86 -0.56 -3.22 2.43
C GLY A 86 -1.30 -2.36 1.40
N THR A 87 -0.95 -2.44 0.11
CA THR A 87 -1.54 -1.55 -0.93
C THR A 87 -3.03 -1.76 -1.10
N VAL A 88 -3.47 -3.02 -1.20
CA VAL A 88 -4.88 -3.38 -1.47
C VAL A 88 -5.81 -2.87 -0.36
N GLY A 89 -5.40 -3.04 0.90
CA GLY A 89 -6.20 -2.58 2.04
C GLY A 89 -6.13 -1.06 2.26
N ALA A 90 -4.97 -0.46 2.00
CA ALA A 90 -4.72 0.96 2.25
C ALA A 90 -5.63 1.89 1.43
N LEU A 91 -5.84 1.60 0.14
CA LEU A 91 -6.71 2.38 -0.74
C LEU A 91 -8.13 2.49 -0.18
N GLY A 92 -8.77 1.35 0.04
CA GLY A 92 -10.15 1.29 0.53
C GLY A 92 -10.29 1.87 1.94
N CYS A 93 -9.34 1.57 2.83
CA CYS A 93 -9.35 2.11 4.19
C CYS A 93 -9.25 3.64 4.20
N THR A 94 -8.37 4.21 3.38
CA THR A 94 -8.15 5.67 3.33
C THR A 94 -9.34 6.39 2.73
N MET A 95 -9.88 5.89 1.61
CA MET A 95 -11.09 6.46 0.99
C MET A 95 -12.29 6.43 1.95
N ASN A 96 -12.51 5.31 2.64
CA ASN A 96 -13.60 5.20 3.61
C ASN A 96 -13.42 6.17 4.79
N ALA A 97 -12.18 6.39 5.25
CA ALA A 97 -11.91 7.37 6.30
C ALA A 97 -12.20 8.80 5.86
N ILE A 98 -11.91 9.15 4.60
CA ILE A 98 -12.27 10.45 4.02
C ILE A 98 -13.79 10.62 3.97
N VAL A 99 -14.51 9.59 3.49
CA VAL A 99 -15.98 9.62 3.39
C VAL A 99 -16.64 9.71 4.77
N ASP A 100 -16.11 9.01 5.78
CA ASP A 100 -16.64 9.07 7.16
C ASP A 100 -16.41 10.44 7.82
N ALA A 101 -15.34 11.15 7.44
CA ALA A 101 -15.00 12.44 8.00
C ALA A 101 -15.79 13.63 7.40
N LEU A 102 -16.45 13.44 6.25
CA LEU A 102 -17.19 14.47 5.50
C LEU A 102 -18.70 14.32 5.65
#